data_AF-A0A124ITV4-F1
#
_entry.id   AF-A0A124ITV4-F1
#
_cell.length_a   1.000
_cell.length_b   1.000
_cell.length_c   1.000
_cell.angle_alpha   90.00
_cell.angle_beta   90.00
_cell.angle_gamma   90.00
#
_symmetry.space_group_name_H-M   'P 1'
#
loop_
_entity.id
_entity.type
_entity.pdbx_description
1 polymer ?
#
loop_
_entity_poly.entity_id
_entity_poly.type
_entity_poly.pdbx_seq_one_letter_code
_entity_poly.pdbx_strand_id
1 'polypeptide(L)' 'MERVHAILRRLGEADLETIIAEALKEGIPPPVVTRHLMRLVEKRRVEVICDVAVRYRPTPPDGPPDATPRDT' A
#
# COMPACT_ATOMS: atom_id res chain seq x y z
N MET A 1 -9.89 0.19 -8.07
CA MET A 1 -8.77 -0.52 -7.39
C MET A 1 -7.41 -0.07 -7.91
N GLU A 2 -7.17 -0.07 -9.22
CA GLU A 2 -5.86 0.31 -9.78
C GLU A 2 -5.42 1.74 -9.49
N ARG A 3 -6.35 2.70 -9.42
CA ARG A 3 -6.04 4.09 -9.05
C ARG A 3 -5.46 4.22 -7.64
N VAL A 4 -6.05 3.54 -6.65
CA VAL A 4 -5.54 3.53 -5.27
C VAL A 4 -4.16 2.88 -5.21
N HIS A 5 -3.93 1.81 -5.97
CA HIS A 5 -2.60 1.21 -6.09
C HIS A 5 -1.59 2.15 -6.77
N ALA A 6 -2.00 2.92 -7.78
CA ALA A 6 -1.14 3.91 -8.45
C ALA A 6 -0.82 5.11 -7.55
N ILE A 7 -1.76 5.56 -6.73
CA ILE A 7 -1.51 6.55 -5.67
C ILE A 7 -0.47 6.01 -4.71
N LEU A 8 -0.67 4.81 -4.17
CA LEU A 8 0.25 4.22 -3.20
C LEU A 8 1.63 3.93 -3.81
N ARG A 9 1.73 3.53 -5.08
CA ARG A 9 3.01 3.39 -5.79
C ARG A 9 3.77 4.70 -5.95
N ARG A 10 3.08 5.84 -6.07
CA ARG A 10 3.73 7.16 -6.11
C ARG A 10 4.18 7.62 -4.73
N LEU A 11 3.40 7.30 -3.69
CA LEU A 11 3.71 7.62 -2.30
C LEU A 11 4.82 6.72 -1.73
N GLY A 12 4.95 5.48 -2.21
CA GLY A 12 5.78 4.46 -1.60
C GLY A 12 5.11 3.94 -0.33
N GLU A 13 5.65 4.29 0.83
CA GLU A 13 5.06 3.94 2.13
C GLU A 13 4.24 5.13 2.68
N ALA A 14 2.98 4.89 3.03
CA ALA A 14 2.10 5.94 3.55
C ALA A 14 1.10 5.39 4.57
N ASP A 15 0.70 6.23 5.52
CA ASP A 15 -0.43 5.97 6.41
C ASP A 15 -1.79 6.11 5.68
N LEU A 16 -2.85 5.66 6.32
CA LEU A 16 -4.19 5.67 5.72
C LEU A 16 -4.69 7.09 5.42
N GLU A 17 -4.41 8.06 6.28
CA GLU A 17 -4.90 9.43 6.13
C GLU A 17 -4.26 10.09 4.91
N THR A 18 -2.95 9.91 4.72
CA THR A 18 -2.20 10.37 3.54
C THR A 18 -2.77 9.75 2.26
N ILE A 19 -3.03 8.44 2.25
CA ILE A 19 -3.59 7.76 1.08
C ILE A 19 -5.00 8.29 0.75
N ILE A 20 -5.84 8.53 1.77
CA ILE A 20 -7.17 9.11 1.60
C ILE A 20 -7.08 10.54 1.05
N ALA A 21 -6.20 11.37 1.59
CA ALA A 21 -6.02 12.75 1.15
C ALA A 21 -5.62 12.84 -0.33
N GLU A 22 -4.69 12.00 -0.80
CA GLU A 22 -4.33 11.95 -2.22
C GLU A 22 -5.46 11.41 -3.09
N ALA A 23 -6.16 10.37 -2.63
CA ALA A 23 -7.26 9.79 -3.39
C ALA A 23 -8.46 10.75 -3.51
N LEU A 24 -8.71 11.59 -2.50
CA LEU A 24 -9.70 12.65 -2.53
C LEU A 24 -9.40 13.70 -3.60
N LYS A 25 -8.13 14.07 -3.79
CA LYS A 25 -7.71 14.98 -4.88
C LYS A 25 -8.05 14.41 -6.26
N GLU A 26 -8.13 13.08 -6.39
CA GLU A 26 -8.55 12.38 -7.61
C GLU A 26 -10.04 12.04 -7.66
N GLY A 27 -10.84 12.54 -6.71
CA GLY A 27 -12.28 12.32 -6.65
C GLY A 27 -12.68 10.93 -6.16
N ILE A 28 -11.79 10.21 -5.48
CA ILE A 28 -12.07 8.89 -4.91
C ILE A 28 -12.49 9.07 -3.44
N PRO A 29 -13.73 8.71 -3.06
CA PRO A 29 -14.20 8.93 -1.71
C PRO A 29 -13.57 7.94 -0.71
N PRO A 30 -13.42 8.32 0.58
CA PRO A 30 -12.70 7.52 1.57
C PRO A 30 -13.20 6.06 1.73
N PRO A 31 -14.52 5.76 1.73
CA PRO A 31 -15.01 4.38 1.80
C PRO A 31 -14.57 3.51 0.62
N VAL A 32 -14.36 4.13 -0.55
CA VAL A 32 -13.87 3.43 -1.75
C VAL A 32 -12.37 3.19 -1.65
N VAL A 33 -11.62 4.12 -1.04
CA VAL A 33 -10.19 3.96 -0.77
C VAL A 33 -9.95 2.78 0.17
N THR A 34 -10.61 2.76 1.33
CA THR A 34 -10.44 1.70 2.33
C THR A 34 -10.80 0.33 1.76
N ARG A 35 -11.95 0.22 1.08
CA ARG A 35 -12.37 -1.02 0.39
C ARG A 35 -11.34 -1.49 -0.65
N HIS A 36 -10.80 -0.57 -1.45
CA HIS A 36 -9.79 -0.93 -2.44
C HIS A 36 -8.46 -1.31 -1.79
N LEU A 37 -8.06 -0.63 -0.73
CA LEU A 37 -6.83 -0.91 0.01
C LEU A 37 -6.89 -2.31 0.64
N MET A 38 -8.00 -2.66 1.31
CA MET A 38 -8.23 -4.01 1.84
C MET A 38 -8.10 -5.08 0.74
N ARG A 39 -8.73 -4.86 -0.41
CA ARG A 39 -8.62 -5.80 -1.56
C ARG A 39 -7.21 -5.90 -2.14
N LEU A 40 -6.40 -4.84 -2.05
CA LEU A 40 -5.00 -4.88 -2.49
C LEU A 40 -4.13 -5.67 -1.50
N VAL A 41 -4.41 -5.54 -0.21
CA VAL A 41 -3.78 -6.34 0.85
C VAL A 41 -4.13 -7.83 0.71
N GLU A 42 -5.41 -8.16 0.52
CA GLU A 42 -5.86 -9.54 0.25
C GLU A 42 -5.14 -10.18 -0.95
N LYS A 43 -4.85 -9.36 -1.97
CA LYS A 43 -4.14 -9.79 -3.19
C LYS A 43 -2.62 -9.75 -3.06
N ARG A 44 -2.06 -9.47 -1.88
CA ARG A 44 -0.62 -9.27 -1.64
C ARG A 44 0.03 -8.26 -2.58
N ARG A 45 -0.75 -7.27 -3.05
CA ARG A 45 -0.26 -6.13 -3.86
C ARG A 45 0.19 -4.96 -3.00
N VAL A 46 -0.18 -4.99 -1.73
CA VAL A 46 0.14 -4.00 -0.71
C VAL A 46 0.42 -4.76 0.58
N GLU A 47 1.50 -4.40 1.25
CA GLU A 47 1.84 -4.88 2.58
C GLU A 47 1.40 -3.87 3.63
N VAL A 48 0.97 -4.39 4.79
CA VAL A 48 0.66 -3.58 5.97
C VAL A 48 1.84 -3.68 6.92
N ILE A 49 2.44 -2.54 7.22
CA ILE A 49 3.56 -2.41 8.17
C ILE A 49 2.96 -1.92 9.48
N CYS A 50 3.06 -2.75 10.52
CA CYS A 50 2.61 -2.43 11.87
C CYS A 50 3.83 -2.24 12.77
N ASP A 51 4.32 -1.01 12.86
CA ASP A 51 5.34 -0.59 13.84
C ASP A 51 4.65 0.34 14.87
N VAL A 52 5.19 1.53 15.13
CA VAL A 52 4.55 2.57 15.95
C VAL A 52 3.21 3.04 15.36
N ALA A 53 3.02 2.94 14.05
CA ALA A 53 1.78 3.27 13.35
C ALA A 53 1.53 2.31 12.17
N VAL A 54 0.26 2.16 11.78
CA VAL A 54 -0.13 1.35 10.62
C VAL A 54 0.18 2.11 9.33
N ARG A 55 1.05 1.53 8.50
CA ARG A 55 1.41 2.06 7.18
C ARG A 55 1.19 1.01 6.10
N TYR A 56 1.05 1.48 4.88
CA TYR A 56 0.84 0.64 3.71
C TYR A 56 1.97 0.89 2.72
N ARG A 57 2.49 -0.18 2.12
CA ARG A 57 3.55 -0.13 1.12
C ARG A 57 3.17 -1.01 -0.07
N PRO A 58 3.36 -0.59 -1.33
CA PRO A 58 3.14 -1.47 -2.48
C PRO A 58 4.15 -2.61 -2.43
N THR A 59 3.72 -3.84 -2.73
CA THR A 59 4.70 -4.90 -2.95
C THR A 59 5.50 -4.61 -4.22
N PRO A 60 6.81 -4.93 -4.24
CA PRO A 60 7.59 -4.88 -5.46
C PRO A 60 6.95 -5.82 -6.52
N PRO A 61 6.97 -5.44 -7.80
CA PRO A 61 6.56 -6.34 -8.87
C PRO A 61 7.58 -7.47 -8.95
N ASP A 62 7.24 -8.64 -8.42
CA ASP A 62 7.99 -9.91 -8.43
C ASP A 62 9.49 -9.81 -8.78
N GLY A 63 10.31 -9.59 -7.77
CA GLY A 63 11.51 -10.40 -7.57
C GLY A 63 11.21 -11.38 -6.44
N PRO A 64 11.79 -12.60 -6.42
CA PRO A 64 11.62 -13.51 -5.28
C PRO A 64 11.99 -12.79 -3.98
N PRO A 65 11.45 -13.22 -2.82
CA PRO A 65 11.97 -12.72 -1.55
C PRO A 65 13.46 -12.96 -1.57
N ASP A 66 14.25 -11.88 -1.47
CA ASP A 66 15.68 -11.99 -1.25
C ASP A 66 15.83 -12.65 0.12
N ALA A 67 15.85 -13.98 0.10
CA ALA A 67 16.37 -14.77 1.19
C ALA A 67 17.88 -14.58 1.13
N THR A 68 18.38 -13.40 1.52
CA THR A 68 19.76 -13.32 1.98
C THR A 68 19.80 -14.15 3.26
N PRO A 69 20.52 -15.28 3.32
CA PRO A 69 20.91 -15.79 4.61
C PRO A 69 21.81 -14.72 5.22
N ARG A 70 21.45 -14.24 6.41
CA ARG A 70 22.38 -13.50 7.26
C ARG A 70 23.45 -14.49 7.71
N ASP A 71 24.47 -14.65 6.89
CA ASP A 71 25.69 -15.38 7.24
C ASP A 71 26.71 -14.35 7.73
N THR A 72 26.89 -14.31 9.06
CA THR A 72 28.13 -14.12 9.84
C THR A 72 27.76 -13.72 11.27
#